data_AF-A0A8H3XBP7-F1
#
_entry.id   AF-A0A8H3XBP7-F1
#
_cell.length_a   1.000
_cell.length_b   1.000
_cell.length_c   1.000
_cell.angle_alpha   90.00
_cell.angle_beta   90.00
_cell.angle_gamma   90.00
#
_symmetry.space_group_name_H-M   'P 1'
#
loop_
_entity.id
_entity.type
_entity.pdbx_description
1 polymer ?
#
loop_
_entity_poly.entity_id
_entity_poly.type
_entity_poly.pdbx_seq_one_letter_code
_entity_poly.pdbx_strand_id
1 'polypeptide(L)'
;MKQWGFKGLSVSHGTSKSHRSDGSTGQNQSPGKGFKSKKMTDRMGGNNVTVSSKILKIDNVLNLIYVKGAICQVVKTNLLELEML
;
A
#
# COMPACT_ATOMS: atom_id res chain seq x y z
N MET A 1 -10.74 4.54 2.55
CA MET A 1 -9.77 5.62 2.15
C MET A 1 -8.30 5.23 2.18
N LYS A 2 -7.71 4.84 3.33
CA LYS A 2 -6.24 4.68 3.50
C LYS A 2 -5.56 3.73 2.50
N GLN A 3 -6.15 2.57 2.24
CA GLN A 3 -5.54 1.54 1.38
C GLN A 3 -5.48 1.94 -0.10
N TRP A 4 -6.56 2.52 -0.63
CA TRP A 4 -6.73 2.76 -2.08
C TRP A 4 -6.75 4.24 -2.48
N GLY A 5 -6.59 5.16 -1.53
CA GLY A 5 -6.62 6.60 -1.79
C GLY A 5 -7.99 7.14 -2.23
N PHE A 6 -9.10 6.50 -1.84
CA PHE A 6 -10.44 7.00 -2.16
C PHE A 6 -10.68 8.41 -1.61
N LYS A 7 -11.32 9.26 -2.41
CA LYS A 7 -11.63 10.65 -2.06
C LYS A 7 -12.70 10.80 -0.96
N GLY A 8 -13.54 9.77 -0.75
CA GLY A 8 -14.65 9.82 0.19
C GLY A 8 -15.83 10.67 -0.32
N LEU A 9 -16.76 10.97 0.57
CA LEU A 9 -17.91 11.83 0.30
C LEU A 9 -17.69 13.23 0.90
N SER A 10 -18.50 14.20 0.47
CA SER A 10 -18.48 15.57 1.01
C SER A 10 -18.65 15.57 2.53
N VAL A 11 -17.94 16.49 3.20
CA VAL A 11 -17.99 16.63 4.66
C VAL A 11 -19.24 17.41 5.10
N SER A 12 -19.73 18.33 4.26
CA SER A 12 -20.93 19.14 4.48
C SER A 12 -22.01 18.84 3.42
N HIS A 13 -23.14 19.57 3.47
CA HIS A 13 -24.27 19.44 2.53
C HIS A 13 -25.02 18.10 2.58
N GLY A 14 -25.41 17.66 3.80
CA GLY A 14 -26.38 16.57 3.97
C GLY A 14 -25.82 15.15 3.88
N THR A 15 -24.49 14.99 3.81
CA THR A 15 -23.87 13.65 3.90
C THR A 15 -24.02 13.11 5.32
N SER A 16 -24.77 12.03 5.50
CA SER A 16 -24.97 11.40 6.81
C SER A 16 -24.12 10.13 6.95
N LYS A 17 -23.22 10.10 7.94
CA LYS A 17 -22.43 8.91 8.38
C LYS A 17 -21.47 8.28 7.36
N SER A 18 -21.52 8.69 6.09
CA SER A 18 -20.79 8.04 4.99
C SER A 18 -19.55 8.79 4.50
N HIS A 19 -19.05 9.78 5.26
CA HIS A 19 -17.92 10.63 4.86
C HIS A 19 -16.68 9.86 4.36
N ARG A 20 -16.42 8.68 4.93
CA ARG A 20 -15.25 7.84 4.61
C ARG A 20 -15.60 6.56 3.86
N SER A 21 -16.83 6.44 3.36
CA SER A 21 -17.28 5.25 2.64
C SER A 21 -16.60 5.13 1.27
N ASP A 22 -16.56 3.91 0.74
CA ASP A 22 -15.94 3.60 -0.55
C ASP A 22 -16.84 3.97 -1.75
N GLY A 23 -18.06 4.45 -1.51
CA GLY A 23 -19.05 4.76 -2.54
C GLY A 23 -19.65 3.51 -3.19
N SER A 24 -19.98 3.59 -4.47
CA SER A 24 -20.57 2.46 -5.20
C SER A 24 -19.56 1.34 -5.48
N THR A 25 -19.95 0.10 -5.18
CA THR A 25 -19.14 -1.10 -5.42
C THR A 25 -19.42 -1.76 -6.77
N GLY A 26 -20.52 -1.43 -7.46
CA GLY A 26 -20.95 -2.13 -8.69
C GLY A 26 -22.00 -1.39 -9.53
N GLN A 27 -22.53 -2.11 -10.52
CA GLN A 27 -23.60 -1.66 -11.44
C GLN A 27 -24.92 -2.38 -11.12
N ASN A 28 -26.06 -1.77 -11.45
CA ASN A 28 -27.39 -2.38 -11.28
C ASN A 28 -27.71 -3.36 -12.45
N GLN A 29 -28.46 -4.42 -12.15
CA GLN A 29 -28.96 -5.49 -13.04
C GLN A 29 -27.89 -6.31 -13.80
N SER A 30 -27.12 -5.70 -14.70
CA SER A 30 -26.13 -6.39 -15.53
C SER A 30 -24.77 -5.75 -15.27
N PRO A 31 -23.79 -6.44 -14.64
CA PRO A 31 -23.66 -7.89 -14.43
C PRO A 31 -24.23 -8.45 -13.10
N GLY A 32 -24.87 -7.64 -12.25
CA GLY A 32 -25.56 -8.11 -11.03
C GLY A 32 -24.63 -8.74 -9.96
N LYS A 33 -23.31 -8.54 -10.08
CA LYS A 33 -22.30 -9.09 -9.17
C LYS A 33 -21.19 -8.09 -8.90
N GLY A 34 -20.50 -8.27 -7.77
CA GLY A 34 -19.24 -7.59 -7.50
C GLY A 34 -18.15 -8.05 -8.47
N PHE A 35 -17.36 -7.11 -9.00
CA PHE A 35 -16.20 -7.46 -9.83
C PHE A 35 -15.09 -8.07 -8.97
N LYS A 36 -14.46 -9.15 -9.47
CA LYS A 36 -13.26 -9.71 -8.84
C LYS A 36 -12.17 -8.65 -8.80
N SER A 37 -11.45 -8.57 -7.68
CA SER A 37 -10.40 -7.56 -7.45
C SER A 37 -10.88 -6.11 -7.43
N LYS A 38 -12.18 -5.88 -7.18
CA LYS A 38 -12.67 -4.53 -6.89
C LYS A 38 -11.99 -4.02 -5.62
N LYS A 39 -11.43 -2.81 -5.70
CA LYS A 39 -10.82 -2.13 -4.55
C LYS A 39 -11.87 -1.93 -3.45
N MET A 40 -11.66 -2.56 -2.31
CA MET A 40 -12.51 -2.50 -1.12
C MET A 40 -11.64 -2.42 0.13
N THR A 41 -12.26 -2.14 1.27
CA THR A 41 -11.58 -2.13 2.57
C THR A 41 -11.08 -3.53 2.93
N ASP A 42 -9.78 -3.67 3.18
CA ASP A 42 -9.12 -4.91 3.59
C ASP A 42 -7.88 -4.61 4.46
N ARG A 43 -7.17 -5.65 4.92
CA ARG A 43 -5.90 -5.55 5.63
C ARG A 43 -4.85 -4.87 4.75
N MET A 44 -4.32 -3.75 5.23
CA MET A 44 -3.21 -3.04 4.60
C MET A 44 -1.88 -3.39 5.29
N GLY A 45 -0.89 -3.81 4.50
CA GLY A 45 0.46 -4.13 4.98
C GLY A 45 0.63 -5.58 5.46
N GLY A 46 1.88 -5.95 5.76
CA GLY A 46 2.26 -7.34 6.07
C GLY A 46 2.55 -8.21 4.85
N ASN A 47 2.49 -7.63 3.64
CA ASN A 47 2.91 -8.29 2.41
C ASN A 47 4.38 -7.95 2.11
N ASN A 48 5.08 -8.85 1.42
CA ASN A 48 6.43 -8.59 0.91
C ASN A 48 6.38 -7.52 -0.19
N VAL A 49 7.30 -6.56 -0.13
CA VAL A 49 7.40 -5.46 -1.10
C VAL A 49 8.84 -5.36 -1.57
N THR A 50 9.06 -5.47 -2.87
CA THR A 50 10.36 -5.28 -3.50
C THR A 50 10.51 -3.81 -3.90
N VAL A 51 11.61 -3.17 -3.47
CA VAL A 51 11.92 -1.77 -3.79
C VAL A 51 13.27 -1.71 -4.48
N SER A 52 13.31 -1.18 -5.71
CA SER A 52 14.57 -0.92 -6.40
C SER A 52 15.22 0.35 -5.87
N SER A 53 16.44 0.23 -5.34
CA SER A 53 17.18 1.34 -4.74
C SER A 53 18.64 1.36 -5.22
N LYS A 54 19.26 2.54 -5.21
CA LYS A 54 20.69 2.69 -5.55
C LYS A 54 21.55 2.49 -4.31
N ILE A 55 22.65 1.74 -4.47
CA ILE A 55 23.67 1.58 -3.42
C ILE A 55 24.56 2.82 -3.41
N LEU A 56 24.79 3.39 -2.22
CA LEU A 56 25.66 4.55 -2.02
C LEU A 56 27.08 4.14 -1.65
N LYS A 57 27.19 3.19 -0.73
CA LYS A 57 28.47 2.77 -0.16
C LYS A 57 28.37 1.34 0.36
N ILE A 58 29.46 0.60 0.26
CA ILE A 58 29.62 -0.72 0.87
C ILE A 58 30.83 -0.62 1.80
N ASP A 59 30.61 -0.87 3.08
CA ASP A 59 31.68 -0.91 4.11
C ASP A 59 31.92 -2.36 4.53
N ASN A 60 32.94 -2.99 3.92
CA ASN A 60 33.28 -4.40 4.17
C ASN A 60 33.82 -4.66 5.58
N VAL A 61 34.36 -3.65 6.25
CA VAL A 61 34.91 -3.81 7.62
C VAL A 61 33.80 -3.98 8.66
N LEU A 62 32.69 -3.26 8.47
CA LEU A 62 31.54 -3.29 9.36
C LEU A 62 30.41 -4.18 8.84
N ASN A 63 30.58 -4.77 7.65
CA ASN A 63 29.56 -5.53 6.91
C ASN A 63 28.25 -4.75 6.73
N LEU A 64 28.37 -3.46 6.37
CA LEU A 64 27.23 -2.56 6.20
C LEU A 64 27.07 -2.15 4.73
N ILE A 65 25.82 -2.07 4.28
CA ILE A 65 25.44 -1.58 2.96
C ILE A 65 24.56 -0.35 3.14
N TYR A 66 24.96 0.75 2.53
CA TYR A 66 24.22 2.00 2.57
C TYR A 66 23.38 2.12 1.31
N VAL A 67 22.07 2.21 1.49
CA VAL A 67 21.09 2.32 0.40
C VAL A 67 20.50 3.72 0.39
N LYS A 68 20.38 4.32 -0.80
CA LYS A 68 19.72 5.62 -0.96
C LYS A 68 18.21 5.44 -0.92
N GLY A 69 17.56 6.08 0.05
CA GLY A 69 16.10 6.19 0.13
C GLY A 69 15.49 5.41 1.29
N ALA A 70 14.19 5.17 1.21
CA ALA A 70 13.45 4.43 2.21
C ALA A 70 13.32 2.96 1.78
N ILE A 71 13.70 2.05 2.67
CA ILE A 71 13.45 0.61 2.50
C ILE A 71 12.09 0.29 3.15
N CYS A 72 11.27 -0.51 2.47
CA CYS A 72 9.97 -0.92 2.99
C CYS A 72 10.14 -1.82 4.23
N GLN A 73 9.43 -1.46 5.32
CA GLN A 73 9.33 -2.22 6.58
C GLN A 73 10.67 -2.67 7.20
N VAL A 74 11.30 -1.79 7.98
CA VAL A 74 12.29 -2.21 8.98
C VAL A 74 11.61 -2.33 10.34
N VAL A 75 10.96 -3.47 10.60
CA VAL A 75 10.91 -3.97 11.98
C VAL A 75 12.32 -4.50 12.23
N LYS A 76 12.99 -4.09 13.32
CA LYS A 76 14.45 -4.23 13.56
C LYS A 76 15.05 -5.65 13.40
N THR A 77 14.26 -6.67 13.08
CA THR A 77 14.62 -8.10 13.06
C THR A 77 14.26 -8.83 11.77
N ASN A 78 13.78 -8.16 10.71
CA ASN A 78 13.36 -8.85 9.47
C ASN A 78 14.55 -9.17 8.54
N LEU A 79 14.51 -10.36 7.93
CA LEU A 79 15.43 -10.77 6.85
C LEU A 79 15.21 -9.89 5.62
N LEU A 80 16.29 -9.29 5.11
CA LEU A 80 16.31 -8.52 3.86
C LEU A 80 17.06 -9.34 2.82
N GLU A 81 16.37 -9.75 1.77
CA GLU A 81 17.00 -10.38 0.61
C GLU A 81 17.46 -9.27 -0.35
N LEU A 82 18.77 -9.22 -0.60
CA LEU A 82 19.39 -8.31 -1.55
C LEU A 82 19.75 -9.10 -2.81
N GLU A 83 18.98 -8.92 -3.87
CA GLU A 83 19.35 -9.38 -5.20
C GLU A 83 20.02 -8.23 -5.96
N MET A 84 21.29 -8.41 -6.34
CA MET A 84 21.95 -7.51 -7.27
C MET A 84 21.57 -7.92 -8.69
N LEU A 85 20.84 -7.06 -9.39
CA LEU A 85 20.61 -7.16 -10.83
C LEU A 85 21.82 -6.61 -11.61
#